data_AF-S8CJI4-F1
#
_entry.id   AF-S8CJI4-F1
#
_cell.length_a   1.000
_cell.length_b   1.000
_cell.length_c   1.000
_cell.angle_alpha   90.00
_cell.angle_beta   90.00
_cell.angle_gamma   90.00
#
_symmetry.space_group_name_H-M   'P 1'
#
loop_
_entity.id
_entity.type
_entity.pdbx_description
1 polymer ?
#
loop_
_entity_poly.entity_id
_entity_poly.type
_entity_poly.pdbx_seq_one_letter_code
_entity_poly.pdbx_strand_id
1 'polypeptide(L)'
;KKKKEIGRLKFLRFSSGIEPDGSFYRVDDVISAIENGTGHTPYVQCNVDSDNNGQLYQVFICVDKTSGTELIDCPASPTAGRQCPATVEFPSF
;
A
#
# COMPACT_ATOMS: atom_id res chain seq x y z
N LYS A 1 8.97 20.39 3.74
CA LYS A 1 7.62 20.13 4.33
C LYS A 1 6.61 19.82 3.21
N LYS A 2 6.57 18.61 2.66
CA LYS A 2 5.43 18.12 1.86
C LYS A 2 5.29 16.60 2.04
N LYS A 3 4.84 16.17 3.22
CA LYS A 3 4.05 14.93 3.37
C LYS A 3 2.63 15.34 2.98
N LYS A 4 2.33 15.44 1.68
CA LYS A 4 0.98 15.81 1.24
C LYS A 4 0.27 14.56 0.73
N GLU A 5 -0.61 14.05 1.59
CA GLU A 5 -1.83 13.31 1.24
C GLU A 5 -1.72 11.97 0.48
N ILE A 6 -0.61 11.23 0.60
CA ILE A 6 -0.69 9.75 0.51
C ILE A 6 -1.06 9.15 1.89
N GLY A 7 -1.00 9.97 2.95
CA GLY A 7 -1.26 9.55 4.34
C GLY A 7 -2.73 9.22 4.69
N ARG A 8 -3.64 9.21 3.72
CA ARG A 8 -4.99 8.66 3.88
C ARG A 8 -5.30 7.86 2.62
N LEU A 9 -5.25 6.54 2.73
CA LEU A 9 -5.58 5.56 1.69
C LEU A 9 -7.08 5.60 1.33
N LYS A 10 -7.64 6.78 1.03
CA LYS A 10 -9.07 6.98 0.76
C LYS A 10 -9.55 6.12 -0.41
N PHE A 11 -8.68 5.86 -1.38
CA PHE A 11 -8.98 4.99 -2.52
C PHE A 11 -9.30 3.56 -2.08
N LEU A 12 -8.60 2.98 -1.09
CA LEU A 12 -8.88 1.62 -0.60
C LEU A 12 -10.33 1.46 -0.13
N ARG A 13 -10.86 2.51 0.52
CA ARG A 13 -12.25 2.52 1.00
C ARG A 13 -13.27 2.61 -0.13
N PHE A 14 -13.08 3.55 -1.06
CA PHE A 14 -14.10 3.88 -2.07
C PHE A 14 -14.15 2.91 -3.26
N SER A 15 -13.03 2.26 -3.62
CA SER A 15 -12.96 1.40 -4.80
C SER A 15 -13.11 -0.10 -4.50
N SER A 16 -12.71 -0.56 -3.31
CA SER A 16 -12.63 -1.99 -3.01
C SER A 16 -13.21 -2.40 -1.65
N GLY A 17 -13.68 -1.44 -0.83
CA GLY A 17 -14.16 -1.74 0.53
C GLY A 17 -13.06 -2.23 1.47
N ILE A 18 -11.79 -1.95 1.14
CA ILE A 18 -10.63 -2.31 1.95
C ILE A 18 -10.44 -1.20 3.00
N GLU A 19 -10.67 -1.56 4.25
CA GLU A 19 -10.60 -0.63 5.39
C GLU A 19 -9.64 -1.16 6.47
N PRO A 20 -9.04 -0.29 7.30
CA PRO A 20 -8.28 -0.70 8.48
C PRO A 20 -9.25 -1.16 9.57
N ASP A 21 -9.84 -2.34 9.39
CA ASP A 21 -10.89 -2.90 10.24
C ASP A 21 -10.45 -4.19 10.94
N GLY A 22 -9.18 -4.59 10.80
CA GLY A 22 -8.65 -5.85 11.29
C GLY A 22 -9.01 -7.05 10.40
N SER A 23 -9.69 -6.84 9.26
CA SER A 23 -10.02 -7.91 8.33
C SER A 23 -8.80 -8.29 7.46
N PHE A 24 -8.90 -9.47 6.84
CA PHE A 24 -7.91 -9.99 5.91
C PHE A 24 -8.34 -9.76 4.47
N TYR A 25 -7.39 -9.31 3.64
CA TYR A 25 -7.61 -9.02 2.22
C TYR A 25 -6.55 -9.72 1.38
N ARG A 26 -6.87 -10.07 0.13
CA ARG A 26 -5.84 -10.55 -0.80
C ARG A 26 -4.89 -9.39 -1.11
N VAL A 27 -3.59 -9.65 -1.10
CA VAL A 27 -2.59 -8.61 -1.39
C VAL A 27 -2.78 -8.04 -2.81
N ASP A 28 -3.20 -8.86 -3.77
CA ASP A 28 -3.49 -8.44 -5.15
C ASP A 28 -4.65 -7.43 -5.20
N ASP A 29 -5.67 -7.60 -4.36
CA ASP A 29 -6.82 -6.69 -4.29
C ASP A 29 -6.41 -5.35 -3.69
N VAL A 30 -5.52 -5.37 -2.68
CA VAL A 30 -4.91 -4.16 -2.12
C VAL A 30 -4.14 -3.43 -3.21
N ILE A 31 -3.21 -4.10 -3.89
CA ILE A 31 -2.38 -3.52 -4.97
C ILE A 31 -3.27 -2.89 -6.05
N SER A 32 -4.27 -3.63 -6.52
CA SER A 32 -5.20 -3.18 -7.56
C SER A 32 -6.02 -1.96 -7.12
N ALA A 33 -6.46 -1.92 -5.86
CA ALA A 33 -7.22 -0.79 -5.33
C ALA A 33 -6.39 0.50 -5.25
N ILE A 34 -5.11 0.38 -4.91
CA ILE A 34 -4.18 1.52 -4.92
C ILE A 34 -3.92 1.97 -6.35
N GLU A 35 -3.58 1.04 -7.24
CA GLU A 35 -3.30 1.31 -8.64
C GLU A 35 -4.48 1.99 -9.34
N ASN A 36 -5.70 1.54 -9.10
CA ASN A 36 -6.91 2.20 -9.60
C ASN A 36 -7.09 3.62 -9.04
N GLY A 37 -6.64 3.88 -7.81
CA GLY A 37 -6.73 5.18 -7.17
C GLY A 37 -5.64 6.16 -7.57
N THR A 38 -4.47 5.67 -7.98
CA THR A 38 -3.28 6.49 -8.27
C THR A 38 -2.88 6.48 -9.75
N GLY A 39 -3.34 5.51 -10.53
CA GLY A 39 -2.87 5.24 -11.90
C GLY A 39 -1.51 4.55 -11.96
N HIS A 40 -0.94 4.15 -10.82
CA HIS A 40 0.42 3.62 -10.73
C HIS A 40 0.51 2.44 -9.78
N THR A 41 1.21 1.38 -10.19
CA THR A 41 1.37 0.17 -9.39
C THR A 41 2.20 0.48 -8.13
N PRO A 42 1.66 0.28 -6.90
CA PRO A 42 2.42 0.48 -5.68
C PRO A 42 3.36 -0.70 -5.39
N TYR A 43 4.28 -0.51 -4.45
CA TYR A 43 4.87 -1.61 -3.70
C TYR A 43 4.26 -1.72 -2.32
N VAL A 44 3.81 -2.92 -1.98
CA VAL A 44 3.24 -3.24 -0.68
C VAL A 44 4.23 -4.07 0.12
N GLN A 45 4.53 -3.62 1.32
CA GLN A 45 5.38 -4.32 2.27
C GLN A 45 4.56 -4.74 3.49
N CYS A 46 4.83 -5.96 3.95
CA CYS A 46 4.20 -6.53 5.13
C CYS A 46 5.21 -6.76 6.25
N ASN A 47 4.71 -6.79 7.48
CA ASN A 47 5.43 -7.32 8.63
C ASN A 47 4.58 -8.42 9.29
N VAL A 48 4.95 -8.83 10.50
CA VAL A 48 4.21 -9.82 11.28
C VAL A 48 3.82 -9.19 12.61
N ASP A 49 2.59 -9.41 13.05
CA ASP A 49 2.04 -8.93 14.32
C ASP A 49 2.42 -9.86 15.50
N SER A 50 1.84 -9.61 16.68
CA SER A 50 2.04 -10.46 17.88
C SER A 50 1.37 -11.83 17.79
N ASP A 51 0.35 -11.97 16.94
CA ASP A 51 -0.43 -13.19 16.73
C ASP A 51 0.11 -14.04 15.56
N ASN A 52 1.29 -13.67 15.02
CA ASN A 52 1.94 -14.25 13.86
C ASN A 52 1.19 -14.10 12.51
N ASN A 53 0.26 -13.16 12.42
CA ASN A 53 -0.37 -12.79 11.16
C ASN A 53 0.54 -11.90 10.31
N GLY A 54 0.55 -12.14 9.01
CA GLY A 54 1.14 -11.18 8.07
C GLY A 54 0.19 -10.00 7.90
N GLN A 55 0.66 -8.80 8.22
CA GLN A 55 -0.16 -7.58 8.17
C GLN A 55 0.43 -6.53 7.24
N LEU A 56 -0.43 -5.67 6.68
CA LEU A 56 -0.06 -4.52 5.87
C LEU A 56 0.77 -3.55 6.73
N TYR A 57 1.99 -3.24 6.29
CA TYR A 57 2.91 -2.38 7.05
C TYR A 57 3.19 -1.06 6.33
N GLN A 58 3.65 -1.12 5.09
CA GLN A 58 4.02 0.06 4.31
C GLN A 58 3.56 -0.07 2.87
N VAL A 59 3.19 1.07 2.30
CA VAL A 59 2.89 1.22 0.87
C VAL A 59 3.84 2.27 0.32
N PHE A 60 4.54 1.92 -0.76
CA PHE A 60 5.45 2.81 -1.47
C PHE A 60 4.88 3.13 -2.85
N ILE A 61 4.94 4.41 -3.21
CA ILE A 61 4.60 4.92 -4.53
C ILE A 61 5.73 5.86 -4.94
N CYS A 62 6.13 5.78 -6.20
CA CYS A 62 7.21 6.60 -6.72
C CYS A 62 6.71 7.97 -7.17
N VAL A 63 7.58 8.96 -7.00
CA VAL A 63 7.35 10.34 -7.41
C VAL A 63 8.49 10.72 -8.33
N ASP A 64 8.18 11.42 -9.42
CA ASP A 64 9.20 11.92 -10.33
C ASP A 64 10.19 12.83 -9.57
N LYS A 65 11.48 12.57 -9.79
CA LYS A 65 12.56 13.26 -9.07
C LYS A 65 12.64 14.74 -9.45
N THR A 66 12.23 15.09 -10.67
CA THR A 66 12.37 16.44 -11.23
C THR A 66 11.24 17.35 -10.75
N SER A 67 9.99 16.90 -10.86
CA SER A 67 8.81 17.62 -10.39
C SER A 67 8.66 17.56 -8.87
N GLY A 68 9.04 16.42 -8.26
CA GLY A 68 8.84 16.14 -6.84
C GLY A 68 7.37 16.03 -6.42
N THR A 69 6.45 15.99 -7.39
CA THR A 69 5.01 15.99 -7.14
C THR A 69 4.20 15.04 -8.02
N GLU A 70 4.69 14.71 -9.21
CA GLU A 70 3.99 13.80 -10.11
C GLU A 70 4.26 12.36 -9.71
N LEU A 71 3.20 11.56 -9.60
CA LEU A 71 3.34 10.12 -9.41
C LEU A 71 3.87 9.48 -10.70
N ILE A 72 4.68 8.45 -10.55
CA ILE A 72 5.24 7.66 -11.67
C ILE A 72 5.27 6.19 -11.28
N ASP A 73 5.35 5.32 -12.29
CA ASP A 73 5.67 3.92 -12.05
C ASP A 73 7.08 3.81 -11.51
N CYS A 74 7.25 2.94 -10.52
CA CYS A 74 8.53 2.76 -9.90
C CYS A 74 9.49 2.00 -10.83
N PRO A 75 10.68 2.54 -11.14
CA PRO A 75 11.63 1.88 -12.04
C PRO A 75 12.30 0.64 -11.41
N ALA A 76 12.23 0.49 -10.09
CA ALA A 76 12.75 -0.67 -9.37
C ALA A 76 11.93 -0.96 -8.11
N SER A 77 11.83 -2.24 -7.75
CA SER A 77 11.24 -2.64 -6.48
C SER A 77 12.12 -2.26 -5.31
N PRO A 78 11.56 -1.76 -4.19
CA PRO A 78 12.31 -1.61 -2.96
C PRO A 78 12.87 -2.99 -2.59
N THR A 79 14.19 -3.10 -2.55
CA THR A 79 14.91 -4.34 -2.24
C THR A 79 14.87 -4.69 -0.75
N ALA A 80 14.39 -3.76 0.09
CA ALA A 80 14.27 -3.94 1.52
C ALA A 80 12.81 -4.21 1.89
N GLY A 81 12.52 -5.45 2.30
CA GLY A 81 11.24 -5.78 2.92
C GLY A 81 10.86 -7.24 2.84
N ARG A 82 9.90 -7.63 3.68
CA ARG A 82 9.30 -8.97 3.62
C ARG A 82 8.23 -8.95 2.54
N GLN A 83 8.26 -9.94 1.65
CA GLN A 83 7.17 -10.20 0.72
C GLN A 83 5.89 -10.50 1.51
N CYS A 84 4.79 -9.89 1.08
CA CYS A 84 3.50 -10.15 1.67
C CYS A 84 3.03 -11.58 1.39
N PRO A 85 2.38 -12.25 2.35
CA PRO A 85 1.59 -13.44 2.06
C PRO A 85 0.45 -13.11 1.08
N ALA A 86 -0.17 -14.16 0.50
CA ALA A 86 -1.29 -13.99 -0.43
C ALA A 86 -2.48 -13.23 0.18
N THR A 87 -2.69 -13.37 1.49
CA THR A 87 -3.68 -12.64 2.28
C THR A 87 -3.01 -11.93 3.43
N VAL A 88 -3.35 -10.66 3.64
CA VAL A 88 -2.76 -9.79 4.65
C VAL A 88 -3.85 -9.19 5.53
N GLU A 89 -3.58 -9.07 6.82
CA GLU A 89 -4.41 -8.28 7.72
C GLU A 89 -4.25 -6.79 7.40
N PHE A 90 -5.33 -6.02 7.47
CA PHE A 90 -5.27 -4.56 7.54
C PHE A 90 -5.59 -4.10 8.96
N PRO A 91 -4.57 -3.81 9.79
CA PRO A 91 -4.76 -3.54 11.21
C PRO A 91 -5.68 -2.34 11.45
N SER A 92 -6.57 -2.48 12.43
CA SER A 92 -7.43 -1.38 12.86
C SER A 92 -6.66 -0.32 13.64
N PHE A 93 -6.97 0.96 13.42
CA PHE A 93 -6.39 2.10 14.14
C PHE A 93 -7.39 3.23 14.38
#